data_AF-A0A097ET24-F1
#
_entry.id   AF-A0A097ET24-F1
#
_cell.length_a   1.000
_cell.length_b   1.000
_cell.length_c   1.000
_cell.angle_alpha   90.00
_cell.angle_beta   90.00
_cell.angle_gamma   90.00
#
_symmetry.space_group_name_H-M   'P 1'
#
loop_
_entity.id
_entity.type
_entity.pdbx_description
1 polymer ?
#
loop_
_entity_poly.entity_id
_entity_poly.type
_entity_poly.pdbx_seq_one_letter_code
_entity_poly.pdbx_strand_id
1 'polypeptide(L)'
;MFLTFDSNILISDFHLKSELFKLILNNYHECGYKLLISEIVTLETINKYEEELRKFNEVNKRNFYVIPASYIKPILDEEIEEIKQKYTVFLEKTFERSKGFSHGVGIYGFHTIRLEKIFQKALKKRKPFGKNEKGFRDALLWDNIVEMVRSYYRTNMPVKFITENYKDFCSDQKDSNGAFYVHDELKKDLMDIKHPEDSVVIYTSLKHFYESEFSVMLSELNDLKLNKGIDERLLRSLIKNNITAKNGEIFIKFKSTNEDLFGESKLIEVISAKIEDAIKSWVDFATHIRVAGSLIIEVSGVVYSGEYLLHSSYFADTKVFEFEGAYIEIFLLKEIFI
;
A
#
# COMPACT_ATOMS: atom_id res chain seq x y z
N MET A 1 0.21 -5.58 -4.44
CA MET A 1 1.63 -5.32 -4.74
C MET A 1 2.34 -4.83 -3.49
N PHE A 2 3.67 -4.85 -3.47
CA PHE A 2 4.45 -4.33 -2.34
C PHE A 2 5.27 -3.13 -2.77
N LEU A 3 5.44 -2.16 -1.88
CA LEU A 3 6.22 -0.95 -2.13
C LEU A 3 7.27 -0.77 -1.04
N THR A 4 8.53 -0.63 -1.40
CA THR A 4 9.63 -0.36 -0.45
C THR A 4 10.57 0.70 -0.98
N PHE A 5 11.30 1.35 -0.07
CA PHE A 5 12.16 2.48 -0.38
C PHE A 5 13.59 2.22 0.08
N ASP A 6 14.54 2.79 -0.63
CA ASP A 6 15.90 3.03 -0.17
C ASP A 6 15.96 4.23 0.80
N SER A 7 17.00 4.34 1.62
CA SER A 7 17.23 5.46 2.54
C SER A 7 17.36 6.78 1.79
N ASN A 8 18.01 6.80 0.62
CA ASN A 8 18.14 8.01 -0.20
C ASN A 8 16.80 8.66 -0.54
N ILE A 9 15.75 7.86 -0.76
CA ILE A 9 14.41 8.36 -1.04
C ILE A 9 13.84 9.11 0.17
N LEU A 10 14.02 8.59 1.39
CA LEU A 10 13.58 9.27 2.61
C LEU A 10 14.46 10.47 2.96
N ILE A 11 15.77 10.37 2.73
CA ILE A 11 16.75 11.45 2.99
C ILE A 11 16.48 12.66 2.09
N SER A 12 16.03 12.44 0.85
CA SER A 12 15.68 13.52 -0.08
C SER A 12 14.54 14.43 0.43
N ASP A 13 13.74 13.92 1.37
CA ASP A 13 12.60 14.61 1.97
C ASP A 13 12.35 14.07 3.40
N PHE A 14 13.21 14.44 4.34
CA PHE A 14 13.17 13.91 5.71
C PHE A 14 11.79 13.98 6.37
N HIS A 15 10.99 15.00 6.05
CA HIS A 15 9.67 15.22 6.64
C HIS A 15 8.51 14.75 5.75
N LEU A 16 8.81 14.11 4.60
CA LEU A 16 7.83 13.53 3.68
C LEU A 16 6.79 14.56 3.22
N LYS A 17 7.24 15.79 2.97
CA LYS A 17 6.39 16.95 2.68
C LYS A 17 6.21 17.25 1.20
N SER A 18 7.02 16.66 0.33
CA SER A 18 6.87 16.82 -1.11
C SER A 18 5.52 16.27 -1.56
N GLU A 19 4.89 16.98 -2.49
CA GLU A 19 3.53 16.69 -2.94
C GLU A 19 3.41 15.26 -3.48
N LEU A 20 4.44 14.79 -4.19
CA LEU A 20 4.49 13.44 -4.72
C LEU A 20 4.56 12.37 -3.63
N PHE A 21 5.38 12.57 -2.60
CA PHE A 21 5.52 11.62 -1.50
C PHE A 21 4.22 11.55 -0.70
N LYS A 22 3.61 12.70 -0.37
CA LYS A 22 2.28 12.77 0.26
C LYS A 22 1.23 12.05 -0.57
N LEU A 23 1.19 12.29 -1.88
CA LEU A 23 0.22 11.67 -2.78
C LEU A 23 0.34 10.14 -2.75
N ILE A 24 1.56 9.60 -2.82
CA ILE A 24 1.78 8.15 -2.74
C ILE A 24 1.40 7.62 -1.35
N LEU A 25 1.90 8.22 -0.26
CA LEU A 25 1.62 7.72 1.09
C LEU A 25 0.15 7.83 1.50
N ASN A 26 -0.60 8.77 0.94
CA ASN A 26 -2.04 8.89 1.21
C ASN A 26 -2.88 7.88 0.42
N ASN A 27 -2.38 7.38 -0.73
CA ASN A 27 -3.19 6.57 -1.65
C ASN A 27 -2.65 5.15 -1.92
N TYR A 28 -1.46 4.79 -1.42
CA TYR A 28 -0.83 3.50 -1.74
C TYR A 28 -1.71 2.31 -1.39
N HIS A 29 -2.35 2.34 -0.22
CA HIS A 29 -3.21 1.25 0.23
C HIS A 29 -4.44 1.10 -0.67
N GLU A 30 -5.07 2.22 -1.05
CA GLU A 30 -6.23 2.22 -1.93
C GLU A 30 -5.89 1.74 -3.35
N CYS A 31 -4.67 2.05 -3.81
CA CYS A 31 -4.09 1.54 -5.05
C CYS A 31 -3.62 0.07 -4.96
N GLY A 32 -3.85 -0.62 -3.83
CA GLY A 32 -3.56 -2.03 -3.64
C GLY A 32 -2.09 -2.34 -3.33
N TYR A 33 -1.34 -1.36 -2.84
CA TYR A 33 0.01 -1.55 -2.32
C TYR A 33 0.01 -1.81 -0.82
N LYS A 34 0.94 -2.65 -0.38
CA LYS A 34 1.39 -2.73 1.00
C LYS A 34 2.82 -2.18 1.07
N LEU A 35 3.04 -1.21 1.92
CA LEU A 35 4.35 -0.65 2.19
C LEU A 35 5.20 -1.66 2.96
N LEU A 36 6.44 -1.86 2.56
CA LEU A 36 7.42 -2.64 3.32
C LEU A 36 8.54 -1.69 3.70
N ILE A 37 8.76 -1.50 5.00
CA ILE A 37 9.79 -0.58 5.52
C ILE A 37 10.90 -1.41 6.14
N SER A 38 12.11 -1.21 5.64
CA SER A 38 13.31 -1.82 6.22
C SER A 38 13.76 -1.04 7.46
N GLU A 39 14.09 -1.73 8.55
CA GLU A 39 14.74 -1.09 9.70
C GLU A 39 16.09 -0.47 9.32
N ILE A 40 16.79 -1.05 8.33
CA ILE A 40 18.06 -0.50 7.80
C ILE A 40 17.85 0.90 7.26
N VAL A 41 16.80 1.05 6.45
CA VAL A 41 16.44 2.30 5.79
C VAL A 41 16.06 3.36 6.83
N THR A 42 15.28 2.99 7.84
CA THR A 42 14.90 3.91 8.93
C THR A 42 16.11 4.35 9.75
N LEU A 43 16.98 3.42 10.18
CA LEU A 43 18.18 3.77 10.96
C LEU A 43 19.15 4.63 10.17
N GLU A 44 19.35 4.34 8.88
CA GLU A 44 20.21 5.15 8.03
C GLU A 44 19.65 6.56 7.84
N THR A 45 18.34 6.68 7.65
CA THR A 45 17.67 7.98 7.52
C THR A 45 17.80 8.81 8.80
N ILE A 46 17.59 8.20 9.98
CA ILE A 46 17.75 8.86 11.28
C ILE A 46 19.20 9.33 11.48
N ASN A 47 20.18 8.47 11.18
CA ASN A 47 21.59 8.84 11.29
C ASN A 47 21.95 9.98 10.33
N LYS A 48 21.45 9.94 9.09
CA LYS A 48 21.68 11.00 8.11
C LYS A 48 21.05 12.33 8.53
N TYR A 49 19.88 12.28 9.16
CA TYR A 49 19.23 13.47 9.71
C TYR A 49 20.10 14.14 10.78
N GLU A 50 20.64 13.35 11.72
CA GLU A 50 21.60 13.85 12.73
C GLU A 50 22.85 14.47 12.08
N GLU A 51 23.42 13.81 11.06
CA GLU A 51 24.58 14.33 10.33
C GLU A 51 24.29 15.69 9.69
N GLU A 52 23.10 15.89 9.09
CA GLU A 52 22.74 17.18 8.48
C GLU A 52 22.52 18.29 9.53
N LEU A 53 22.03 17.96 10.74
CA LEU A 53 21.98 18.92 11.86
C LEU A 53 23.38 19.34 12.31
N ARG A 54 24.32 18.41 12.39
CA ARG A 54 25.74 18.71 12.72
C ARG A 54 26.40 19.54 11.63
N LYS A 55 26.17 19.17 10.38
CA LYS A 55 26.69 19.88 9.20
C LYS A 55 26.12 21.29 9.07
N PHE A 56 24.87 21.52 9.48
CA PHE A 56 24.31 22.88 9.57
C PHE A 56 25.18 23.77 10.46
N ASN A 57 25.60 23.28 11.63
CA ASN A 57 26.51 24.03 12.50
C ASN A 57 27.87 24.27 11.82
N GLU A 58 28.44 23.25 11.18
CA GLU A 58 29.74 23.35 10.51
C GLU A 58 29.75 24.39 9.40
N VAL A 59 28.74 24.36 8.53
CA VAL A 59 28.61 25.28 7.38
C VAL A 59 28.29 26.71 7.84
N ASN A 60 27.53 26.87 8.92
CA ASN A 60 27.11 28.18 9.42
C ASN A 60 28.02 28.78 10.51
N LYS A 61 29.18 28.16 10.81
CA LYS A 61 30.14 28.65 11.82
C LYS A 61 30.37 30.16 11.74
N ARG A 62 30.63 30.69 10.53
CA ARG A 62 30.85 32.14 10.32
C ARG A 62 29.59 32.96 10.54
N ASN A 63 28.44 32.45 10.10
CA ASN A 63 27.15 33.15 10.19
C ASN A 63 26.73 33.38 11.64
N PHE A 64 27.04 32.46 12.56
CA PHE A 64 26.75 32.61 13.99
C PHE A 64 27.50 33.78 14.65
N TYR A 65 28.62 34.25 14.08
CA TYR A 65 29.34 35.42 14.59
C TYR A 65 28.83 36.75 14.03
N VAL A 66 28.25 36.74 12.83
CA VAL A 66 27.88 37.97 12.09
C VAL A 66 26.39 38.26 12.22
N ILE A 67 25.55 37.23 12.31
CA ILE A 67 24.09 37.37 12.37
C ILE A 67 23.65 37.28 13.85
N PRO A 68 22.76 38.17 14.32
CA PRO A 68 22.27 38.10 15.70
C PRO A 68 21.60 36.76 16.01
N ALA A 69 21.81 36.27 17.24
CA ALA A 69 21.31 34.98 17.70
C ALA A 69 19.77 34.83 17.65
N SER A 70 19.03 35.95 17.58
CA SER A 70 17.57 35.96 17.38
C SER A 70 17.14 35.42 16.01
N TYR A 71 18.04 35.41 15.02
CA TYR A 71 17.77 34.93 13.67
C TYR A 71 18.39 33.56 13.41
N ILE A 72 19.59 33.33 13.95
CA ILE A 72 20.30 32.06 13.76
C ILE A 72 21.20 31.78 14.96
N LYS A 73 21.12 30.56 15.48
CA LYS A 73 21.99 30.08 16.55
C LYS A 73 22.52 28.68 16.21
N PRO A 74 23.70 28.30 16.72
CA PRO A 74 24.13 26.90 16.64
C PRO A 74 23.14 26.01 17.39
N ILE A 75 22.99 24.79 16.90
CA ILE A 75 22.22 23.73 17.56
C ILE A 75 23.18 23.02 18.52
N LEU A 76 22.91 23.03 19.82
CA LEU A 76 23.75 22.35 20.81
C LEU A 76 23.64 20.83 20.67
N ASP A 77 24.65 20.07 21.09
CA ASP A 77 24.64 18.60 20.99
C ASP A 77 23.44 17.96 21.72
N GLU A 78 23.06 18.53 22.86
CA GLU A 78 21.88 18.13 23.63
C GLU A 78 20.57 18.41 22.85
N GLU A 79 20.49 19.54 22.15
CA GLU A 79 19.36 19.88 21.27
C GLU A 79 19.32 18.95 20.05
N ILE A 80 20.48 18.57 19.49
CA ILE A 80 20.57 17.62 18.36
C ILE A 80 19.99 16.26 18.77
N GLU A 81 20.37 15.75 19.94
CA GLU A 81 19.86 14.47 20.43
C GLU A 81 18.35 14.52 20.69
N GLU A 82 17.83 15.62 21.26
CA GLU A 82 16.39 15.82 21.43
C GLU A 82 15.65 15.88 20.08
N ILE A 83 16.18 16.64 19.11
CA ILE A 83 15.60 16.78 17.77
C ILE A 83 15.61 15.43 17.04
N LYS A 84 16.70 14.67 17.14
CA LYS A 84 16.82 13.32 16.59
C LYS A 84 15.79 12.38 17.19
N GLN A 85 15.60 12.39 18.52
CA GLN A 85 14.58 11.56 19.17
C GLN A 85 13.16 11.92 18.70
N LYS A 86 12.84 13.22 18.59
CA LYS A 86 11.57 13.67 18.00
C LYS A 86 11.40 13.19 16.57
N TYR A 87 12.47 13.21 15.79
CA TYR A 87 12.47 12.73 14.40
C TYR A 87 12.27 11.21 14.30
N THR A 88 12.93 10.42 15.15
CA THR A 88 12.72 8.97 15.27
C THR A 88 11.25 8.66 15.54
N VAL A 89 10.66 9.31 16.55
CA VAL A 89 9.23 9.13 16.89
C VAL A 89 8.32 9.57 15.73
N PHE A 90 8.70 10.59 14.96
CA PHE A 90 7.96 10.99 13.77
C PHE A 90 7.97 9.91 12.69
N LEU A 91 9.15 9.35 12.35
CA LEU A 91 9.25 8.28 11.36
C LEU A 91 8.53 7.02 11.82
N GLU A 92 8.72 6.62 13.08
CA GLU A 92 8.00 5.50 13.68
C GLU A 92 6.49 5.74 13.56
N LYS A 93 5.96 6.86 14.03
CA LYS A 93 4.51 7.14 13.92
C LYS A 93 4.01 7.19 12.48
N THR A 94 4.82 7.65 11.53
CA THR A 94 4.45 7.70 10.12
C THR A 94 4.25 6.28 9.58
N PHE A 95 5.15 5.36 9.91
CA PHE A 95 5.10 3.97 9.46
C PHE A 95 4.35 3.03 10.41
N GLU A 96 4.03 3.45 11.64
CA GLU A 96 3.27 2.71 12.67
C GLU A 96 1.79 3.10 12.77
N ARG A 97 1.37 4.34 12.43
CA ARG A 97 -0.07 4.70 12.35
C ARG A 97 -0.84 3.85 11.32
N SER A 98 -0.14 3.05 10.55
CA SER A 98 -0.64 1.99 9.67
C SER A 98 -0.96 0.65 10.37
N LYS A 99 -0.65 0.50 11.67
CA LYS A 99 -0.88 -0.72 12.47
C LYS A 99 -2.29 -0.82 13.09
N GLY A 100 -3.17 0.14 12.81
CA GLY A 100 -4.59 0.07 13.18
C GLY A 100 -5.36 -0.89 12.28
N PHE A 101 -5.37 -2.18 12.66
CA PHE A 101 -6.38 -3.18 12.35
C PHE A 101 -6.91 -3.37 10.90
N SER A 102 -6.21 -2.97 9.85
CA SER A 102 -6.42 -3.54 8.51
C SER A 102 -5.39 -3.01 7.51
N HIS A 103 -4.32 -3.80 7.33
CA HIS A 103 -3.46 -3.88 6.14
C HIS A 103 -2.78 -2.59 5.65
N GLY A 104 -1.45 -2.47 5.77
CA GLY A 104 -0.76 -1.41 5.04
C GLY A 104 0.76 -1.48 5.07
N VAL A 105 1.38 -1.70 6.23
CA VAL A 105 2.85 -1.61 6.36
C VAL A 105 3.45 -2.86 7.03
N GLY A 106 4.48 -3.46 6.44
CA GLY A 106 5.32 -4.50 7.04
C GLY A 106 6.70 -3.96 7.39
N ILE A 107 7.16 -4.16 8.63
CA ILE A 107 8.51 -3.75 9.06
C ILE A 107 9.46 -4.94 8.98
N TYR A 108 10.61 -4.76 8.33
CA TYR A 108 11.60 -5.82 8.08
C TYR A 108 12.90 -5.52 8.81
N GLY A 109 13.15 -6.28 9.87
CA GLY A 109 14.27 -6.04 10.76
C GLY A 109 15.57 -6.73 10.39
N PHE A 110 16.67 -6.23 10.94
CA PHE A 110 18.03 -6.76 10.73
C PHE A 110 18.19 -8.22 11.14
N HIS A 111 17.40 -8.67 12.11
CA HIS A 111 17.40 -10.05 12.60
C HIS A 111 17.01 -11.09 11.54
N THR A 112 16.40 -10.65 10.43
CA THR A 112 16.07 -11.51 9.29
C THR A 112 17.27 -11.79 8.38
N ILE A 113 18.37 -11.05 8.54
CA ILE A 113 19.55 -11.10 7.65
C ILE A 113 20.60 -12.03 8.24
N ARG A 114 21.11 -12.94 7.40
CA ARG A 114 22.23 -13.83 7.75
C ARG A 114 23.56 -13.12 7.47
N LEU A 115 24.22 -12.63 8.51
CA LEU A 115 25.50 -11.92 8.39
C LEU A 115 26.58 -12.76 7.68
N GLU A 116 26.55 -14.08 7.84
CA GLU A 116 27.45 -15.00 7.15
C GLU A 116 27.28 -14.90 5.63
N LYS A 117 26.05 -14.70 5.13
CA LYS A 117 25.77 -14.54 3.70
C LYS A 117 26.37 -13.24 3.17
N ILE A 118 26.22 -12.14 3.92
CA ILE A 118 26.80 -10.83 3.61
C ILE A 118 28.33 -10.92 3.56
N PHE A 119 28.94 -11.56 4.57
CA PHE A 119 30.38 -11.76 4.64
C PHE A 119 30.91 -12.58 3.45
N GLN A 120 30.21 -13.65 3.06
CA GLN A 120 30.56 -14.45 1.89
C GLN A 120 30.45 -13.68 0.57
N LYS A 121 29.45 -12.78 0.44
CA LYS A 121 29.34 -11.88 -0.72
C LYS A 121 30.53 -10.91 -0.79
N ALA A 122 30.94 -10.34 0.34
CA ALA A 122 32.09 -9.44 0.43
C ALA A 122 33.40 -10.13 -0.01
N LEU A 123 33.70 -11.32 0.54
CA LEU A 123 34.89 -12.10 0.17
C LEU A 123 34.96 -12.41 -1.33
N LYS A 124 33.80 -12.67 -1.94
CA LYS A 124 33.69 -13.01 -3.38
C LYS A 124 33.57 -11.79 -4.28
N LYS A 125 33.58 -10.57 -3.72
CA LYS A 125 33.36 -9.30 -4.44
C LYS A 125 32.12 -9.33 -5.33
N ARG A 126 31.05 -9.98 -4.82
CA ARG A 126 29.74 -10.03 -5.47
C ARG A 126 28.98 -8.75 -5.17
N LYS A 127 28.14 -8.30 -6.11
CA LYS A 127 27.27 -7.16 -5.92
C LYS A 127 26.39 -7.35 -4.66
N PRO A 128 26.11 -6.26 -3.94
CA PRO A 128 26.47 -4.87 -4.26
C PRO A 128 27.91 -4.45 -3.86
N PHE A 129 28.78 -5.37 -3.43
CA PHE A 129 30.17 -5.02 -3.11
C PHE A 129 30.99 -4.65 -4.37
N GLY A 130 31.72 -3.53 -4.28
CA GLY A 130 32.66 -3.09 -5.31
C GLY A 130 34.12 -3.53 -5.07
N LYS A 131 35.05 -3.02 -5.90
CA LYS A 131 36.49 -3.35 -5.83
C LYS A 131 37.18 -2.99 -4.50
N ASN A 132 36.56 -2.11 -3.68
CA ASN A 132 37.11 -1.59 -2.42
C ASN A 132 36.28 -2.01 -1.19
N GLU A 133 35.51 -3.10 -1.25
CA GLU A 133 34.68 -3.60 -0.13
C GLU A 133 33.62 -2.60 0.40
N LYS A 134 33.43 -1.48 -0.30
CA LYS A 134 32.26 -0.60 -0.15
C LYS A 134 31.02 -1.36 -0.64
N GLY A 135 29.91 -1.17 0.06
CA GLY A 135 28.62 -1.81 -0.26
C GLY A 135 28.03 -2.64 0.88
N PHE A 136 28.59 -2.61 2.10
CA PHE A 136 28.03 -3.37 3.23
C PHE A 136 26.57 -2.98 3.52
N ARG A 137 26.24 -1.68 3.56
CA ARG A 137 24.86 -1.20 3.77
C ARG A 137 23.95 -1.61 2.63
N ASP A 138 24.39 -1.43 1.39
CA ASP A 138 23.65 -1.88 0.20
C ASP A 138 23.41 -3.40 0.24
N ALA A 139 24.38 -4.19 0.73
CA ALA A 139 24.26 -5.64 0.85
C ALA A 139 23.23 -6.05 1.91
N LEU A 140 23.18 -5.32 3.04
CA LEU A 140 22.14 -5.51 4.03
C LEU A 140 20.76 -5.20 3.43
N LEU A 141 20.61 -4.07 2.73
CA LEU A 141 19.35 -3.70 2.09
C LEU A 141 18.93 -4.73 1.03
N TRP A 142 19.89 -5.19 0.22
CA TRP A 142 19.69 -6.24 -0.79
C TRP A 142 19.14 -7.53 -0.17
N ASP A 143 19.79 -8.06 0.87
CA ASP A 143 19.31 -9.28 1.51
C ASP A 143 17.97 -9.04 2.23
N ASN A 144 17.72 -7.84 2.75
CA ASN A 144 16.41 -7.48 3.31
C ASN A 144 15.30 -7.49 2.26
N ILE A 145 15.56 -7.01 1.03
CA ILE A 145 14.62 -7.11 -0.11
C ILE A 145 14.35 -8.58 -0.47
N VAL A 146 15.39 -9.44 -0.50
CA VAL A 146 15.21 -10.87 -0.74
C VAL A 146 14.32 -11.52 0.33
N GLU A 147 14.50 -11.16 1.60
CA GLU A 147 13.65 -11.66 2.69
C GLU A 147 12.22 -11.08 2.67
N MET A 148 12.03 -9.85 2.19
CA MET A 148 10.71 -9.28 1.90
C MET A 148 9.99 -10.13 0.85
N VAL A 149 10.65 -10.44 -0.27
CA VAL A 149 10.09 -11.31 -1.31
C VAL A 149 9.74 -12.68 -0.75
N ARG A 150 10.67 -13.30 0.00
CA ARG A 150 10.46 -14.61 0.63
C ARG A 150 9.24 -14.62 1.55
N SER A 151 9.02 -13.57 2.33
CA SER A 151 7.93 -13.50 3.30
C SER A 151 6.54 -13.42 2.64
N TYR A 152 6.47 -12.95 1.39
CA TYR A 152 5.21 -12.84 0.64
C TYR A 152 5.07 -13.87 -0.48
N TYR A 153 5.76 -15.00 -0.35
CA TYR A 153 5.90 -15.98 -1.43
C TYR A 153 4.60 -16.53 -2.01
N ARG A 154 3.53 -16.55 -1.21
CA ARG A 154 2.21 -17.08 -1.61
C ARG A 154 1.43 -16.16 -2.55
N THR A 155 1.91 -14.95 -2.79
CA THR A 155 1.14 -13.93 -3.52
C THR A 155 1.55 -13.75 -4.97
N ASN A 156 2.74 -14.23 -5.38
CA ASN A 156 3.35 -13.93 -6.70
C ASN A 156 3.35 -12.43 -7.06
N MET A 157 3.24 -11.54 -6.07
CA MET A 157 3.20 -10.10 -6.29
C MET A 157 4.62 -9.52 -6.20
N PRO A 158 5.05 -8.73 -7.20
CA PRO A 158 6.37 -8.12 -7.16
C PRO A 158 6.49 -7.08 -6.05
N VAL A 159 7.70 -6.96 -5.51
CA VAL A 159 8.14 -5.86 -4.66
C VAL A 159 8.64 -4.72 -5.53
N LYS A 160 7.94 -3.58 -5.50
CA LYS A 160 8.38 -2.33 -6.12
C LYS A 160 9.39 -1.66 -5.21
N PHE A 161 10.65 -1.62 -5.64
CA PHE A 161 11.75 -1.00 -4.91
C PHE A 161 12.11 0.34 -5.52
N ILE A 162 12.03 1.42 -4.74
CA ILE A 162 12.40 2.76 -5.20
C ILE A 162 13.77 3.13 -4.62
N THR A 163 14.74 3.36 -5.50
CA THR A 163 16.12 3.70 -5.11
C THR A 163 16.77 4.65 -6.11
N GLU A 164 17.56 5.61 -5.64
CA GLU A 164 18.44 6.40 -6.50
C GLU A 164 19.74 5.65 -6.85
N ASN A 165 20.08 4.60 -6.09
CA ASN A 165 21.27 3.77 -6.30
C ASN A 165 21.04 2.63 -7.31
N TYR A 166 20.32 2.89 -8.40
CA TYR A 166 19.92 1.85 -9.36
C TYR A 166 21.10 1.08 -9.96
N LYS A 167 22.29 1.69 -10.09
CA LYS A 167 23.48 1.03 -10.68
C LYS A 167 23.97 -0.18 -9.88
N ASP A 168 23.66 -0.24 -8.60
CA ASP A 168 24.06 -1.38 -7.77
C ASP A 168 23.02 -2.50 -7.77
N PHE A 169 21.76 -2.20 -8.08
CA PHE A 169 20.63 -3.15 -8.00
C PHE A 169 20.07 -3.56 -9.37
N CYS A 170 20.39 -2.83 -10.43
CA CYS A 170 19.86 -3.02 -11.77
C CYS A 170 20.92 -3.51 -12.76
N SER A 171 20.44 -4.20 -13.80
CA SER A 171 21.15 -4.34 -15.06
C SER A 171 21.04 -3.06 -15.90
N ASP A 172 21.78 -2.97 -17.00
CA ASP A 172 21.67 -1.85 -17.95
C ASP A 172 20.40 -1.93 -18.83
N GLN A 173 19.64 -3.02 -18.75
CA GLN A 173 18.42 -3.23 -19.53
C GLN A 173 17.19 -2.60 -18.87
N LYS A 174 16.24 -2.15 -19.69
CA LYS A 174 14.95 -1.58 -19.24
C LYS A 174 13.77 -2.32 -19.86
N ASP A 175 12.67 -2.39 -19.12
CA ASP A 175 11.39 -2.90 -19.59
C ASP A 175 10.65 -1.88 -20.48
N SER A 176 9.48 -2.27 -20.99
CA SER A 176 8.64 -1.43 -21.85
C SER A 176 8.14 -0.15 -21.18
N ASN A 177 8.16 -0.09 -19.86
CA ASN A 177 7.67 1.03 -19.05
C ASN A 177 8.83 1.93 -18.56
N GLY A 178 10.06 1.64 -19.00
CA GLY A 178 11.27 2.37 -18.64
C GLY A 178 11.89 1.99 -17.30
N ALA A 179 11.31 1.02 -16.58
CA ALA A 179 11.85 0.49 -15.34
C ALA A 179 13.04 -0.43 -15.64
N PHE A 180 14.03 -0.46 -14.74
CA PHE A 180 15.21 -1.27 -14.96
C PHE A 180 14.97 -2.73 -14.59
N TYR A 181 15.52 -3.65 -15.38
CA TYR A 181 15.58 -5.05 -14.96
C TYR A 181 16.57 -5.20 -13.80
N VAL A 182 16.17 -6.05 -12.87
CA VAL A 182 16.98 -6.46 -11.72
C VAL A 182 18.33 -7.03 -12.16
N HIS A 183 19.40 -6.70 -11.45
CA HIS A 183 20.75 -7.20 -11.71
C HIS A 183 20.81 -8.74 -11.63
N ASP A 184 21.63 -9.38 -12.47
CA ASP A 184 21.70 -10.85 -12.60
C ASP A 184 22.01 -11.58 -11.28
N GLU A 185 22.83 -10.97 -10.43
CA GLU A 185 23.09 -11.54 -9.09
C GLU A 185 21.88 -11.46 -8.16
N LEU A 186 21.04 -10.42 -8.27
CA LEU A 186 19.80 -10.33 -7.47
C LEU A 186 18.79 -11.32 -8.03
N LYS A 187 18.68 -11.45 -9.36
CA LYS A 187 17.88 -12.49 -10.00
C LYS A 187 18.27 -13.88 -9.50
N LYS A 188 19.57 -14.17 -9.40
CA LYS A 188 20.05 -15.44 -8.86
C LYS A 188 19.65 -15.64 -7.40
N ASP A 189 19.80 -14.63 -6.56
CA ASP A 189 19.36 -14.71 -5.16
C ASP A 189 17.83 -14.93 -5.05
N LEU A 190 17.03 -14.35 -5.95
CA LEU A 190 15.58 -14.58 -6.04
C LEU A 190 15.26 -16.02 -6.51
N MET A 191 15.97 -16.52 -7.51
CA MET A 191 15.83 -17.91 -7.97
C MET A 191 16.25 -18.92 -6.89
N ASP A 192 17.28 -18.64 -6.10
CA ASP A 192 17.74 -19.50 -5.00
C ASP A 192 16.67 -19.64 -3.90
N ILE A 193 15.78 -18.66 -3.76
CA ILE A 193 14.60 -18.74 -2.88
C ILE A 193 13.34 -19.23 -3.62
N LYS A 194 13.48 -19.77 -4.82
CA LYS A 194 12.42 -20.29 -5.71
C LYS A 194 11.40 -19.24 -6.15
N HIS A 195 11.85 -18.01 -6.31
CA HIS A 195 11.03 -16.90 -6.80
C HIS A 195 11.35 -16.54 -8.26
N PRO A 196 10.34 -16.09 -9.04
CA PRO A 196 10.55 -15.53 -10.38
C PRO A 196 11.55 -14.36 -10.37
N GLU A 197 12.28 -14.18 -11.48
CA GLU A 197 13.27 -13.10 -11.62
C GLU A 197 12.66 -11.69 -11.61
N ASP A 198 11.37 -11.57 -11.91
CA ASP A 198 10.56 -10.34 -11.90
C ASP A 198 9.86 -10.10 -10.54
N SER A 199 10.23 -10.85 -9.49
CA SER A 199 9.70 -10.66 -8.13
C SER A 199 10.09 -9.31 -7.51
N VAL A 200 11.03 -8.59 -8.11
CA VAL A 200 11.41 -7.22 -7.74
C VAL A 200 11.36 -6.35 -9.00
N VAL A 201 10.78 -5.16 -8.89
CA VAL A 201 10.76 -4.15 -9.96
C VAL A 201 11.35 -2.87 -9.40
N ILE A 202 12.34 -2.29 -10.08
CA ILE A 202 13.12 -1.17 -9.55
C ILE A 202 12.77 0.14 -10.26
N TYR A 203 12.41 1.15 -9.47
CA TYR A 203 12.23 2.53 -9.91
C TYR A 203 13.34 3.41 -9.37
N THR A 204 13.81 4.33 -10.21
CA THR A 204 14.97 5.19 -9.91
C THR A 204 14.64 6.40 -9.06
N SER A 205 13.35 6.70 -8.88
CA SER A 205 12.84 7.83 -8.09
C SER A 205 11.34 7.67 -7.87
N LEU A 206 10.79 8.43 -6.93
CA LEU A 206 9.33 8.52 -6.73
C LEU A 206 8.62 8.98 -8.00
N LYS A 207 9.21 9.92 -8.75
CA LYS A 207 8.65 10.45 -9.99
C LYS A 207 8.54 9.36 -11.05
N HIS A 208 9.60 8.57 -11.22
CA HIS A 208 9.60 7.46 -12.16
C HIS A 208 8.53 6.42 -11.79
N PHE A 209 8.44 6.03 -10.52
CA PHE A 209 7.37 5.14 -10.05
C PHE A 209 5.97 5.71 -10.33
N TYR A 210 5.77 7.00 -10.07
CA TYR A 210 4.49 7.63 -10.28
C TYR A 210 4.07 7.66 -11.76
N GLU A 211 4.95 8.14 -12.63
CA GLU A 211 4.66 8.28 -14.05
C GLU A 211 4.50 6.92 -14.74
N SER A 212 5.29 5.92 -14.37
CA SER A 212 5.26 4.61 -15.03
C SER A 212 4.17 3.66 -14.53
N GLU A 213 3.71 3.79 -13.28
CA GLU A 213 2.78 2.80 -12.69
C GLU A 213 1.70 3.42 -11.79
N PHE A 214 2.09 4.25 -10.82
CA PHE A 214 1.14 4.69 -9.79
C PHE A 214 0.04 5.62 -10.34
N SER A 215 0.37 6.49 -11.28
CA SER A 215 -0.56 7.48 -11.85
C SER A 215 -1.72 6.83 -12.58
N VAL A 216 -1.47 5.74 -13.31
CA VAL A 216 -2.52 4.97 -14.00
C VAL A 216 -3.44 4.33 -12.97
N MET A 217 -2.89 3.66 -11.95
CA MET A 217 -3.69 3.03 -10.90
C MET A 217 -4.52 4.05 -10.10
N LEU A 218 -3.91 5.19 -9.79
CA LEU A 218 -4.58 6.29 -9.11
C LEU A 218 -5.65 6.91 -10.00
N SER A 219 -5.41 7.05 -11.30
CA SER A 219 -6.42 7.51 -12.26
C SER A 219 -7.56 6.52 -12.36
N GLU A 220 -7.30 5.21 -12.51
CA GLU A 220 -8.35 4.19 -12.52
C GLU A 220 -9.18 4.20 -11.23
N LEU A 221 -8.52 4.31 -10.07
CA LEU A 221 -9.18 4.43 -8.78
C LEU A 221 -10.02 5.72 -8.71
N ASN A 222 -9.46 6.83 -9.15
CA ASN A 222 -10.15 8.11 -9.18
C ASN A 222 -11.29 8.08 -10.18
N ASP A 223 -11.17 7.43 -11.33
CA ASP A 223 -12.22 7.24 -12.32
C ASP A 223 -13.31 6.35 -11.75
N LEU A 224 -12.98 5.32 -10.95
CA LEU A 224 -13.97 4.54 -10.21
C LEU A 224 -14.70 5.39 -9.16
N LYS A 225 -14.01 6.34 -8.50
CA LYS A 225 -14.58 7.27 -7.51
C LYS A 225 -15.35 8.46 -8.13
N LEU A 226 -14.85 8.98 -9.25
CA LEU A 226 -15.35 10.14 -10.02
C LEU A 226 -16.42 9.74 -11.01
N ASN A 227 -16.44 8.48 -11.46
CA ASN A 227 -17.63 7.87 -12.03
C ASN A 227 -18.71 7.84 -10.95
N LYS A 228 -19.43 8.95 -10.87
CA LYS A 228 -20.89 9.02 -10.71
C LYS A 228 -21.62 8.17 -11.78
N GLY A 229 -21.10 6.99 -12.14
CA GLY A 229 -21.07 6.53 -13.52
C GLY A 229 -20.69 5.06 -13.71
N ILE A 230 -20.99 4.18 -12.75
CA ILE A 230 -21.92 3.15 -13.22
C ILE A 230 -23.20 3.95 -13.39
N ASP A 231 -23.62 4.23 -14.63
CA ASP A 231 -24.90 4.90 -14.89
C ASP A 231 -25.89 4.33 -13.89
N GLU A 232 -26.58 5.18 -13.14
CA GLU A 232 -27.52 4.72 -12.13
C GLU A 232 -28.46 3.68 -12.73
N ARG A 233 -28.83 3.82 -14.00
CA ARG A 233 -29.59 2.83 -14.77
C ARG A 233 -28.81 1.55 -15.03
N LEU A 234 -27.51 1.61 -15.35
CA LEU A 234 -26.65 0.44 -15.51
C LEU A 234 -26.44 -0.28 -14.16
N LEU A 235 -26.22 0.44 -13.06
CA LEU A 235 -26.08 -0.11 -11.71
C LEU A 235 -27.39 -0.72 -11.23
N ARG A 236 -28.51 0.01 -11.40
CA ARG A 236 -29.88 -0.50 -11.22
C ARG A 236 -30.11 -1.74 -12.08
N SER A 237 -29.66 -1.77 -13.34
CA SER A 237 -29.82 -2.94 -14.22
C SER A 237 -28.92 -4.10 -13.81
N LEU A 238 -27.70 -3.86 -13.33
CA LEU A 238 -26.78 -4.91 -12.88
C LEU A 238 -27.26 -5.51 -11.57
N ILE A 239 -27.76 -4.69 -10.64
CA ILE A 239 -28.39 -5.14 -9.40
C ILE A 239 -29.68 -5.90 -9.75
N LYS A 240 -30.57 -5.32 -10.56
CA LYS A 240 -31.83 -5.94 -10.97
C LYS A 240 -31.61 -7.23 -11.76
N ASN A 241 -30.75 -7.25 -12.76
CA ASN A 241 -30.49 -8.43 -13.60
C ASN A 241 -29.82 -9.55 -12.80
N ASN A 242 -28.89 -9.26 -11.89
CA ASN A 242 -28.32 -10.32 -11.03
C ASN A 242 -29.36 -10.90 -10.06
N ILE A 243 -30.29 -10.08 -9.58
CA ILE A 243 -31.39 -10.52 -8.71
C ILE A 243 -32.46 -11.31 -9.50
N THR A 244 -32.72 -10.93 -10.76
CA THR A 244 -33.81 -11.52 -11.56
C THR A 244 -33.35 -12.73 -12.40
N ALA A 245 -32.10 -12.78 -12.86
CA ALA A 245 -31.62 -13.79 -13.81
C ALA A 245 -31.30 -15.17 -13.20
N LYS A 246 -31.32 -15.31 -11.87
CA LYS A 246 -30.90 -16.55 -11.20
C LYS A 246 -32.02 -17.38 -10.58
N ASN A 247 -33.31 -17.05 -10.77
CA ASN A 247 -34.45 -17.76 -10.15
C ASN A 247 -34.19 -18.17 -8.69
N GLY A 248 -33.43 -17.35 -7.96
CA GLY A 248 -33.01 -17.65 -6.60
C GLY A 248 -33.99 -16.99 -5.67
N GLU A 249 -34.71 -17.79 -4.90
CA GLU A 249 -35.40 -17.32 -3.71
C GLU A 249 -34.45 -16.42 -2.89
N ILE A 250 -34.83 -15.16 -2.71
CA ILE A 250 -34.07 -14.22 -1.88
C ILE A 250 -34.48 -14.51 -0.43
N PHE A 251 -33.60 -15.17 0.32
CA PHE A 251 -33.81 -15.34 1.75
C PHE A 251 -33.31 -14.10 2.50
N ILE A 252 -34.24 -13.27 2.97
CA ILE A 252 -33.93 -12.16 3.88
C ILE A 252 -34.06 -12.70 5.31
N LYS A 253 -32.96 -12.69 6.07
CA LYS A 253 -32.98 -13.00 7.50
C LYS A 253 -32.84 -11.71 8.30
N PHE A 254 -33.95 -11.24 8.87
CA PHE A 254 -33.94 -10.13 9.81
C PHE A 254 -33.35 -10.60 11.15
N LYS A 255 -32.39 -9.86 11.69
CA LYS A 255 -32.04 -9.96 13.10
C LYS A 255 -32.04 -8.57 13.71
N SER A 256 -33.23 -8.11 14.08
CA SER A 256 -33.41 -6.97 14.97
C SER A 256 -33.45 -7.52 16.41
N THR A 257 -32.98 -6.75 17.37
CA THR A 257 -33.23 -6.99 18.80
C THR A 257 -34.72 -6.84 19.11
N ASN A 258 -35.55 -7.80 18.70
CA ASN A 258 -36.69 -8.37 19.43
C ASN A 258 -37.74 -9.11 18.58
N GLU A 259 -37.63 -9.29 17.27
CA GLU A 259 -38.60 -10.11 16.53
C GLU A 259 -38.03 -10.66 15.21
N ASP A 260 -38.20 -11.98 15.00
CA ASP A 260 -37.87 -12.66 13.74
C ASP A 260 -39.06 -12.50 12.77
N LEU A 261 -38.91 -11.66 11.74
CA LEU A 261 -39.86 -11.60 10.62
C LEU A 261 -39.39 -12.56 9.51
N PHE A 262 -40.24 -13.53 9.17
CA PHE A 262 -40.04 -14.44 8.04
C PHE A 262 -41.07 -14.12 6.94
N GLY A 263 -40.61 -13.88 5.71
CA GLY A 263 -41.49 -13.58 4.58
C GLY A 263 -40.75 -13.58 3.24
N GLU A 264 -41.46 -13.97 2.18
CA GLU A 264 -40.97 -13.79 0.82
C GLU A 264 -40.76 -12.29 0.56
N SER A 265 -39.56 -11.97 0.10
CA SER A 265 -39.14 -10.58 -0.05
C SER A 265 -38.80 -10.31 -1.51
N LYS A 266 -39.33 -9.20 -2.04
CA LYS A 266 -39.18 -8.80 -3.42
C LYS A 266 -38.61 -7.38 -3.49
N LEU A 267 -37.46 -7.23 -4.14
CA LEU A 267 -36.96 -5.90 -4.49
C LEU A 267 -37.89 -5.29 -5.54
N ILE A 268 -38.54 -4.18 -5.20
CA ILE A 268 -39.41 -3.45 -6.12
C ILE A 268 -38.53 -2.52 -6.98
N GLU A 269 -37.75 -1.67 -6.33
CA GLU A 269 -37.00 -0.62 -7.01
C GLU A 269 -35.76 -0.20 -6.21
N VAL A 270 -34.67 0.13 -6.92
CA VAL A 270 -33.54 0.88 -6.37
C VAL A 270 -33.74 2.33 -6.82
N ILE A 271 -33.95 3.27 -5.90
CA ILE A 271 -34.25 4.69 -6.21
C ILE A 271 -32.96 5.48 -6.46
N SER A 272 -31.87 5.14 -5.79
CA SER A 272 -30.59 5.81 -5.97
C SER A 272 -29.45 4.87 -5.57
N ALA A 273 -28.28 5.06 -6.18
CA ALA A 273 -27.08 4.32 -5.84
C ALA A 273 -25.85 5.18 -6.10
N LYS A 274 -24.94 5.24 -5.14
CA LYS A 274 -23.72 6.03 -5.14
C LYS A 274 -22.57 5.22 -4.58
N ILE A 275 -21.45 5.16 -5.29
CA ILE A 275 -20.22 4.60 -4.73
C ILE A 275 -19.72 5.56 -3.64
N GLU A 276 -19.66 5.10 -2.40
CA GLU A 276 -19.13 5.89 -1.29
C GLU A 276 -17.62 5.72 -1.15
N ASP A 277 -17.14 4.51 -1.38
CA ASP A 277 -15.71 4.20 -1.36
C ASP A 277 -15.41 2.98 -2.23
N ALA A 278 -14.21 2.92 -2.79
CA ALA A 278 -13.71 1.79 -3.57
C ALA A 278 -12.27 1.53 -3.17
N ILE A 279 -12.01 0.30 -2.72
CA ILE A 279 -10.69 -0.15 -2.28
C ILE A 279 -10.32 -1.39 -3.07
N LYS A 280 -9.17 -1.37 -3.73
CA LYS A 280 -8.61 -2.57 -4.34
C LYS A 280 -7.81 -3.32 -3.29
N SER A 281 -8.43 -4.30 -2.62
CA SER A 281 -7.73 -5.16 -1.66
C SER A 281 -7.25 -6.43 -2.34
N TRP A 282 -6.09 -6.92 -1.93
CA TRP A 282 -5.51 -8.16 -2.44
C TRP A 282 -5.64 -9.32 -1.46
N VAL A 283 -6.39 -9.15 -0.37
CA VAL A 283 -6.90 -10.29 0.40
C VAL A 283 -8.09 -10.80 -0.42
N ASP A 284 -8.00 -12.03 -0.92
CA ASP A 284 -9.02 -12.69 -1.77
C ASP A 284 -9.16 -12.19 -3.22
N PHE A 285 -8.17 -11.46 -3.76
CA PHE A 285 -8.13 -11.00 -5.17
C PHE A 285 -9.36 -10.19 -5.60
N ALA A 286 -9.96 -9.42 -4.68
CA ALA A 286 -11.22 -8.73 -4.93
C ALA A 286 -11.09 -7.21 -4.88
N THR A 287 -11.62 -6.53 -5.90
CA THR A 287 -11.99 -5.11 -5.73
C THR A 287 -13.17 -5.06 -4.77
N HIS A 288 -13.01 -4.37 -3.66
CA HIS A 288 -14.10 -4.11 -2.72
C HIS A 288 -14.67 -2.74 -3.03
N ILE A 289 -15.96 -2.71 -3.33
CA ILE A 289 -16.69 -1.48 -3.59
C ILE A 289 -17.75 -1.34 -2.53
N ARG A 290 -17.80 -0.17 -1.90
CA ARG A 290 -18.86 0.26 -1.00
C ARG A 290 -19.79 1.20 -1.75
N VAL A 291 -21.05 0.81 -1.85
CA VAL A 291 -22.08 1.58 -2.56
C VAL A 291 -23.19 1.91 -1.57
N ALA A 292 -23.46 3.18 -1.29
CA ALA A 292 -24.65 3.58 -0.53
C ALA A 292 -25.73 4.13 -1.44
N GLY A 293 -26.98 4.12 -1.00
CA GLY A 293 -28.07 4.74 -1.74
C GLY A 293 -29.42 4.47 -1.09
N SER A 294 -30.51 4.74 -1.82
CA SER A 294 -31.87 4.54 -1.33
C SER A 294 -32.59 3.44 -2.12
N LEU A 295 -33.28 2.53 -1.43
CA LEU A 295 -34.03 1.44 -2.06
C LEU A 295 -35.47 1.34 -1.56
N ILE A 296 -36.31 0.66 -2.34
CA ILE A 296 -37.68 0.25 -1.99
C ILE A 296 -37.79 -1.26 -2.13
N ILE A 297 -38.11 -1.93 -1.02
CA ILE A 297 -38.36 -3.38 -0.98
C ILE A 297 -39.78 -3.66 -0.51
N GLU A 298 -40.35 -4.76 -0.95
CA GLU A 298 -41.61 -5.30 -0.43
C GLU A 298 -41.34 -6.61 0.29
N VAL A 299 -41.85 -6.72 1.51
CA VAL A 299 -41.75 -7.93 2.34
C VAL A 299 -43.17 -8.29 2.75
N SER A 300 -43.64 -9.47 2.34
CA SER A 300 -44.98 -9.97 2.67
C SER A 300 -46.12 -8.97 2.37
N GLY A 301 -46.03 -8.21 1.27
CA GLY A 301 -47.05 -7.23 0.88
C GLY A 301 -46.89 -5.83 1.49
N VAL A 302 -45.87 -5.62 2.33
CA VAL A 302 -45.58 -4.32 2.96
C VAL A 302 -44.35 -3.71 2.31
N VAL A 303 -44.46 -2.43 1.91
CA VAL A 303 -43.40 -1.68 1.24
C VAL A 303 -42.57 -0.91 2.26
N TYR A 304 -41.25 -1.06 2.17
CA TYR A 304 -40.25 -0.36 2.98
C TYR A 304 -39.35 0.47 2.08
N SER A 305 -38.95 1.65 2.57
CA SER A 305 -38.01 2.54 1.89
C SER A 305 -36.96 3.06 2.86
N GLY A 306 -35.69 3.11 2.45
CA GLY A 306 -34.64 3.71 3.27
C GLY A 306 -33.26 3.65 2.62
N GLU A 307 -32.27 4.14 3.36
CA GLU A 307 -30.86 4.18 2.96
C GLU A 307 -30.19 2.82 3.20
N TYR A 308 -29.35 2.38 2.26
CA TYR A 308 -28.62 1.13 2.33
C TYR A 308 -27.11 1.34 2.15
N LEU A 309 -26.32 0.40 2.65
CA LEU A 309 -24.88 0.29 2.38
C LEU A 309 -24.55 -1.09 1.82
N LEU A 310 -24.11 -1.14 0.57
CA LEU A 310 -23.76 -2.34 -0.19
C LEU A 310 -22.24 -2.57 -0.18
N HIS A 311 -21.81 -3.69 0.38
CA HIS A 311 -20.43 -4.16 0.26
C HIS A 311 -20.34 -5.20 -0.86
N SER A 312 -19.57 -4.92 -1.90
CA SER A 312 -19.35 -5.85 -3.01
C SER A 312 -17.88 -6.16 -3.18
N SER A 313 -17.51 -7.40 -2.90
CA SER A 313 -16.27 -8.01 -3.36
C SER A 313 -16.48 -8.51 -4.79
N TYR A 314 -15.72 -8.02 -5.76
CA TYR A 314 -15.88 -8.40 -7.17
C TYR A 314 -15.51 -9.87 -7.45
N PHE A 315 -14.92 -10.57 -6.47
CA PHE A 315 -14.45 -11.96 -6.59
C PHE A 315 -14.80 -12.91 -5.42
N ALA A 316 -15.63 -12.51 -4.44
CA ALA A 316 -16.03 -13.41 -3.34
C ALA A 316 -17.54 -13.77 -3.43
N ASP A 317 -17.87 -15.03 -3.16
CA ASP A 317 -19.22 -15.62 -3.23
C ASP A 317 -20.15 -15.20 -2.06
N THR A 318 -19.77 -14.20 -1.27
CA THR A 318 -20.57 -13.72 -0.13
C THR A 318 -20.45 -12.22 0.05
N LYS A 319 -21.59 -11.56 0.32
CA LYS A 319 -21.73 -10.11 0.52
C LYS A 319 -22.71 -9.84 1.67
N VAL A 320 -22.38 -8.90 2.56
CA VAL A 320 -23.13 -8.61 3.81
C VAL A 320 -23.57 -7.14 3.82
N PHE A 321 -24.76 -6.85 4.36
CA PHE A 321 -25.39 -5.53 4.37
C PHE A 321 -25.99 -5.14 5.73
N GLU A 322 -26.03 -3.84 6.03
CA GLU A 322 -26.64 -3.26 7.24
C GLU A 322 -27.71 -2.23 6.87
N PHE A 323 -28.87 -2.27 7.53
CA PHE A 323 -30.03 -1.40 7.28
C PHE A 323 -30.80 -1.12 8.56
N GLU A 324 -30.87 0.14 9.00
CA GLU A 324 -31.70 0.60 10.15
C GLU A 324 -31.62 -0.28 11.42
N GLY A 325 -30.43 -0.78 11.78
CA GLY A 325 -30.25 -1.66 12.95
C GLY A 325 -30.64 -3.12 12.74
N ALA A 326 -30.99 -3.51 11.51
CA ALA A 326 -31.17 -4.88 11.07
C ALA A 326 -30.09 -5.27 10.04
N TYR A 327 -29.62 -6.51 10.13
CA TYR A 327 -28.69 -7.09 9.17
C TYR A 327 -29.50 -7.70 8.01
N ILE A 328 -29.12 -7.39 6.77
CA ILE A 328 -29.67 -8.02 5.57
C ILE A 328 -28.55 -8.86 4.95
N GLU A 329 -28.68 -10.19 4.99
CA GLU A 329 -27.78 -11.10 4.27
C GLU A 329 -28.43 -11.52 2.95
N ILE A 330 -27.80 -11.24 1.81
CA ILE A 330 -28.23 -11.75 0.50
C ILE A 330 -27.25 -12.86 0.10
N PHE A 331 -27.72 -14.11 0.09
CA PHE A 331 -26.94 -15.25 -0.35
C PHE A 331 -27.00 -15.39 -1.88
N LEU A 332 -25.83 -15.49 -2.51
CA LEU A 332 -25.71 -15.85 -3.92
C LEU A 332 -25.24 -17.31 -4.02
N LEU A 333 -26.17 -18.26 -4.08
CA LEU A 333 -25.81 -19.65 -4.39
C LEU A 333 -25.40 -19.73 -5.86
N LYS A 334 -24.23 -20.33 -6.12
CA LYS A 334 -23.82 -20.74 -7.46
C LYS A 334 -24.24 -22.20 -7.60
N GLU A 335 -25.18 -22.50 -8.51
CA GLU A 335 -25.29 -23.87 -9.00
C GLU A 335 -23.98 -24.21 -9.72
N ILE A 336 -23.28 -25.22 -9.19
CA ILE A 336 -22.17 -25.87 -9.87
C ILE A 336 -22.79 -26.70 -10.98
N PHE A 337 -22.74 -26.21 -12.22
CA PHE A 337 -22.94 -27.08 -13.38
C PHE A 337 -21.68 -27.94 -13.53
N ILE A 338 -21.87 -29.27 -13.40
CA ILE A 338 -20.88 -30.32 -13.66
C ILE A 338 -20.48 -30.31 -15.14
#